data_AF-K0V6F0-F1
#
_entry.id   AF-K0V6F0-F1
#
_cell.length_a   1.000
_cell.length_b   1.000
_cell.length_c   1.000
_cell.angle_alpha   90.00
_cell.angle_beta   90.00
_cell.angle_gamma   90.00
#
_symmetry.space_group_name_H-M   'P 1'
#
loop_
_entity.id
_entity.type
_entity.pdbx_description
1 polymer ?
#
loop_
_entity_poly.entity_id
_entity_poly.type
_entity_poly.pdbx_seq_one_letter_code
_entity_poly.pdbx_strand_id
1 'polypeptide(L)'
;MTGTTSELASIYQAWLADVRDAVASALRQGQSDGSVKPDLDAHHAAQAAVDATTGLVFRWCLSPDQVDLEVELRASAASARQLLGA
;
A
#
# COMPACT_ATOMS: atom_id res chain seq x y z
N MET A 1 -30.83 -13.45 -7.13
CA MET A 1 -29.54 -13.41 -7.83
C MET A 1 -28.45 -13.72 -6.82
N THR A 2 -28.07 -14.98 -6.68
CA THR A 2 -26.88 -15.40 -5.93
C THR A 2 -25.67 -15.02 -6.78
N GLY A 3 -25.06 -13.87 -6.47
CA GLY A 3 -23.90 -13.37 -7.18
C GLY A 3 -22.76 -14.36 -7.03
N THR A 4 -22.31 -14.94 -8.13
CA THR A 4 -21.09 -15.74 -8.17
C THR A 4 -19.95 -14.82 -7.78
N THR A 5 -19.41 -14.98 -6.57
CA THR A 5 -18.13 -14.34 -6.21
C THR A 5 -17.12 -14.79 -7.25
N SER A 6 -16.62 -13.85 -8.05
CA SER A 6 -15.64 -14.16 -9.09
C SER A 6 -14.41 -14.79 -8.42
N GLU A 7 -13.97 -15.96 -8.88
CA GLU A 7 -12.75 -16.61 -8.38
C GLU A 7 -11.55 -15.66 -8.46
N LEU A 8 -11.48 -14.87 -9.53
CA LEU A 8 -10.48 -13.82 -9.70
C LEU A 8 -10.58 -12.73 -8.61
N ALA A 9 -11.80 -12.36 -8.21
CA ALA A 9 -11.97 -11.39 -7.13
C ALA A 9 -11.44 -11.96 -5.80
N SER A 10 -11.71 -13.23 -5.50
CA SER A 10 -11.19 -13.88 -4.30
C SER A 10 -9.66 -13.94 -4.29
N ILE A 11 -9.04 -14.32 -5.42
CA ILE A 11 -7.58 -14.34 -5.58
C ILE A 11 -7.00 -12.94 -5.39
N TYR A 12 -7.59 -11.93 -6.01
CA TYR A 12 -7.12 -10.55 -5.89
C TYR A 12 -7.23 -10.02 -4.46
N GLN A 13 -8.33 -10.31 -3.76
CA GLN A 13 -8.51 -9.89 -2.36
C GLN A 13 -7.54 -10.61 -1.41
N ALA A 14 -7.27 -11.90 -1.64
CA ALA A 14 -6.25 -12.63 -0.88
C ALA A 14 -4.86 -12.02 -1.10
N TRP A 15 -4.48 -11.76 -2.35
CA TRP A 15 -3.22 -11.10 -2.66
C TRP A 15 -3.10 -9.71 -2.01
N LEU A 16 -4.15 -8.89 -2.03
CA LEU A 16 -4.15 -7.60 -1.34
C LEU A 16 -4.03 -7.74 0.19
N ALA A 17 -4.59 -8.79 0.78
CA ALA A 17 -4.39 -9.09 2.21
C ALA A 17 -2.93 -9.43 2.50
N ASP A 18 -2.34 -10.32 1.71
CA ASP A 18 -0.93 -10.74 1.88
C ASP A 18 0.04 -9.55 1.77
N VAL A 19 -0.20 -8.66 0.81
CA VAL A 19 0.61 -7.44 0.64
C VAL A 19 0.48 -6.50 1.84
N ARG A 20 -0.75 -6.28 2.35
CA ARG A 20 -0.97 -5.46 3.54
C ARG A 20 -0.27 -6.05 4.77
N ASP A 21 -0.37 -7.36 4.96
CA ASP A 21 0.26 -8.06 6.08
C ASP A 21 1.79 -7.97 6.01
N ALA A 22 2.36 -8.10 4.81
CA ALA A 22 3.79 -7.92 4.59
C ALA A 22 4.27 -6.51 4.94
N VAL A 23 3.54 -5.47 4.50
CA VAL A 23 3.86 -4.07 4.84
C VAL A 23 3.73 -3.82 6.34
N ALA A 24 2.65 -4.29 6.98
CA ALA A 24 2.46 -4.13 8.41
C ALA A 24 3.56 -4.85 9.22
N SER A 25 4.02 -6.00 8.74
CA SER A 25 5.15 -6.73 9.33
C SER A 25 6.46 -5.93 9.24
N ALA A 26 6.76 -5.35 8.07
CA ALA A 26 7.93 -4.51 7.88
C ALA A 26 7.89 -3.25 8.79
N LEU A 27 6.72 -2.64 8.96
CA LEU A 27 6.54 -1.51 9.87
C LEU A 27 6.80 -1.89 11.32
N ARG A 28 6.29 -3.04 11.78
CA ARG A 28 6.56 -3.56 13.15
C ARG A 28 8.04 -3.91 13.36
N GLN A 29 8.71 -4.40 12.32
CA GLN A 29 10.16 -4.61 12.35
C GLN A 29 10.89 -3.28 12.53
N GLY A 30 10.48 -2.25 11.77
CA GLY A 30 11.02 -0.90 11.91
C GLY A 30 10.76 -0.27 13.29
N GLN A 31 9.62 -0.58 13.92
CA GLN A 31 9.35 -0.17 15.30
C GLN A 31 10.29 -0.84 16.29
N SER A 32 10.67 -2.10 16.02
CA SER A 32 11.56 -2.88 16.88
C SER A 32 13.03 -2.43 16.75
N ASP A 33 13.44 -1.96 15.57
CA ASP A 33 14.80 -1.45 15.32
C ASP A 33 14.95 0.07 15.49
N GLY A 34 13.84 0.79 15.71
CA GLY A 34 13.81 2.23 15.95
C GLY A 34 13.76 3.09 14.69
N SER A 35 13.66 2.50 13.49
CA SER A 35 13.51 3.23 12.22
C SER A 35 12.09 3.70 11.91
N VAL A 36 11.09 3.26 12.70
CA VAL A 36 9.69 3.68 12.61
C VAL A 36 9.19 4.07 14.00
N LYS A 37 8.35 5.11 14.06
CA LYS A 37 7.72 5.55 15.33
C LYS A 37 7.00 4.41 16.05
N PRO A 38 7.24 4.21 17.36
CA PRO A 38 6.66 3.09 18.11
C PRO A 38 5.14 3.18 18.32
N ASP A 39 4.55 4.38 18.19
CA ASP A 39 3.12 4.64 18.33
C ASP A 39 2.35 4.62 17.01
N LEU A 40 3.03 4.38 15.88
CA LEU A 40 2.39 4.21 14.58
C LEU A 40 1.49 2.95 14.58
N ASP A 41 0.23 3.11 14.16
CA ASP A 41 -0.62 1.98 13.82
C ASP A 41 -0.16 1.34 12.50
N ALA A 42 0.61 0.26 12.62
CA ALA A 42 1.19 -0.45 11.48
C ALA A 42 0.14 -1.03 10.52
N HIS A 43 -1.01 -1.48 11.02
CA HIS A 43 -2.05 -2.05 10.17
C HIS A 43 -2.75 -0.94 9.37
N HIS A 44 -3.12 0.15 10.03
CA HIS A 44 -3.75 1.28 9.36
C HIS A 44 -2.79 1.93 8.34
N ALA A 45 -1.51 2.09 8.69
CA ALA A 45 -0.49 2.59 7.78
C ALA A 45 -0.26 1.67 6.56
N ALA A 46 -0.26 0.35 6.76
CA ALA A 46 -0.15 -0.61 5.66
C ALA A 46 -1.35 -0.54 4.70
N GLN A 47 -2.57 -0.44 5.24
CA GLN A 47 -3.78 -0.23 4.44
C GLN A 47 -3.66 1.04 3.59
N ALA A 48 -3.29 2.17 4.20
CA ALA A 48 -3.14 3.44 3.50
C ALA A 48 -2.09 3.38 2.38
N ALA A 49 -0.95 2.70 2.61
CA ALA A 49 0.09 2.53 1.60
C ALA A 49 -0.37 1.70 0.40
N VAL A 50 -1.11 0.60 0.64
CA VAL A 50 -1.65 -0.25 -0.43
C VAL A 50 -2.73 0.47 -1.21
N ASP A 51 -3.62 1.20 -0.54
CA ASP A 51 -4.68 1.98 -1.19
C ASP A 51 -4.11 3.08 -2.08
N ALA A 52 -3.11 3.82 -1.57
CA ALA A 52 -2.44 4.88 -2.32
C ALA A 52 -1.75 4.33 -3.58
N THR A 53 -1.02 3.22 -3.44
CA THR A 53 -0.32 2.58 -4.57
C THR A 53 -1.30 2.01 -5.58
N THR A 54 -2.37 1.37 -5.14
CA THR A 54 -3.42 0.83 -6.01
C THR A 54 -4.11 1.93 -6.79
N GLY A 55 -4.49 3.03 -6.12
CA GLY A 55 -5.10 4.19 -6.76
C GLY A 55 -4.17 4.84 -7.79
N LEU A 56 -2.87 4.95 -7.49
CA LEU A 56 -1.89 5.47 -8.43
C LEU A 56 -1.75 4.59 -9.67
N VAL A 57 -1.57 3.27 -9.50
CA VAL A 57 -1.44 2.31 -10.61
C VAL A 57 -2.71 2.27 -11.45
N PHE A 58 -3.89 2.30 -10.82
CA PHE A 58 -5.16 2.34 -11.54
C PHE A 58 -5.29 3.60 -12.40
N ARG A 59 -4.95 4.78 -11.87
CA ARG A 59 -4.94 6.03 -12.65
C ARG A 59 -3.97 5.95 -13.83
N TRP A 60 -2.78 5.39 -13.62
CA TRP A 60 -1.81 5.16 -14.69
C TRP A 60 -2.36 4.22 -15.77
N CYS A 61 -3.01 3.13 -15.40
CA CYS A 61 -3.66 2.23 -16.37
C CYS A 61 -4.75 2.92 -17.20
N LEU A 62 -5.47 3.88 -16.62
CA LEU A 62 -6.52 4.65 -17.31
C LEU A 62 -5.97 5.76 -18.20
N SER A 63 -4.84 6.36 -17.84
CA SER A 63 -4.29 7.56 -18.51
C SER A 63 -2.77 7.59 -18.41
N PRO A 64 -2.05 6.67 -19.09
CA PRO A 64 -0.61 6.50 -18.90
C PRO A 64 0.20 7.72 -19.32
N ASP A 65 -0.28 8.49 -20.30
CA ASP A 65 0.39 9.72 -20.77
C ASP A 65 0.22 10.90 -19.80
N GLN A 66 -0.71 10.81 -18.84
CA GLN A 66 -0.99 11.88 -17.87
C GLN A 66 -0.41 11.59 -16.48
N VAL A 67 0.06 10.36 -16.24
CA VAL A 67 0.62 9.93 -14.96
C VAL A 67 2.04 9.44 -15.18
N ASP A 68 3.01 10.26 -14.79
CA ASP A 68 4.39 9.79 -14.65
C ASP A 68 4.48 8.90 -13.40
N LEU A 69 4.26 7.60 -13.61
CA LEU A 69 4.19 6.62 -12.53
C LEU A 69 5.48 6.57 -11.71
N GLU A 70 6.63 6.76 -12.35
CA GLU A 70 7.92 6.74 -11.67
C GLU A 70 8.05 7.92 -10.71
N VAL A 71 7.73 9.13 -11.18
CA VAL A 71 7.77 10.34 -10.35
C VAL A 71 6.80 10.25 -9.19
N GLU A 72 5.57 9.80 -9.44
CA GLU A 72 4.52 9.67 -8.42
C GLU A 72 4.86 8.61 -7.36
N LEU A 73 5.43 7.47 -7.75
CA LEU A 73 5.87 6.44 -6.80
C LEU A 73 7.01 6.95 -5.91
N ARG A 74 7.98 7.69 -6.49
CA ARG A 74 9.06 8.32 -5.71
C ARG A 74 8.50 9.34 -4.72
N ALA A 75 7.55 10.18 -5.14
CA ALA A 75 6.90 11.15 -4.27
C ALA A 75 6.09 10.49 -3.15
N SER A 76 5.37 9.41 -3.46
CA SER A 76 4.63 8.61 -2.49
C SER A 76 5.57 7.98 -1.45
N ALA A 77 6.69 7.39 -1.90
CA ALA A 77 7.69 6.82 -1.00
C ALA A 77 8.35 7.87 -0.10
N ALA A 78 8.64 9.06 -0.62
CA ALA A 78 9.17 10.17 0.16
C ALA A 78 8.17 10.64 1.23
N SER A 79 6.89 10.77 0.85
CA SER A 79 5.81 11.15 1.77
C SER A 79 5.61 10.11 2.87
N ALA A 80 5.65 8.83 2.53
CA ALA A 80 5.58 7.74 3.50
C ALA A 80 6.72 7.84 4.53
N ARG A 81 7.97 8.07 4.11
CA ARG A 81 9.11 8.22 5.04
C ARG A 81 8.89 9.36 6.05
N GLN A 82 8.39 10.51 5.59
CA GLN A 82 8.10 11.66 6.45
C GLN A 82 7.02 11.34 7.50
N LEU A 83 5.98 10.59 7.11
CA LEU A 83 4.89 10.21 8.01
C LEU A 83 5.34 9.16 9.04
N LEU A 84 6.08 8.14 8.60
CA LEU A 84 6.54 7.01 9.41
C LEU A 84 7.63 7.40 10.43
N GLY A 85 8.33 8.51 10.21
CA GLY A 85 9.34 9.03 11.11
C GLY A 85 10.70 8.36 10.94
N ALA A 86 11.43 8.79 9.91
CA ALA A 86 12.88 8.74 9.80
C ALA A 86 13.40 10.16 9.51
#